data_AF-A0A4U1B904-F1
#
_entry.id   AF-A0A4U1B904-F1
#
_cell.length_a   1.000
_cell.length_b   1.000
_cell.length_c   1.000
_cell.angle_alpha   90.00
_cell.angle_beta   90.00
_cell.angle_gamma   90.00
#
_symmetry.space_group_name_H-M   'P 1'
#
loop_
_entity.id
_entity.type
_entity.pdbx_description
1 polymer ?
#
loop_
_entity_poly.entity_id
_entity_poly.type
_entity_poly.pdbx_seq_one_letter_code
_entity_poly.pdbx_strand_id
1 'polypeptide(L)'
;MFNDADINLVHQMLMSKVAEGDTAAMALFSRYIAPPPKATLGPTPFNYSQEDPINAAESVICAVSDGQLPADVGRILLDGMTGVQRIREAVELEQRLKAIEEKLGQDI
;
A
#
# COMPACT_ATOMS: atom_id res chain seq x y z
N MET A 1 -38.68 -11.19 11.81
CA MET A 1 -37.55 -11.32 10.86
C MET A 1 -37.96 -10.57 9.62
N PHE A 2 -37.16 -9.60 9.17
CA PHE A 2 -37.48 -8.86 7.94
C PHE A 2 -37.43 -9.83 6.76
N ASN A 3 -38.45 -9.80 5.92
CA ASN A 3 -38.50 -10.59 4.69
C ASN A 3 -38.02 -9.76 3.48
N ASP A 4 -37.83 -10.40 2.33
CA ASP A 4 -37.36 -9.72 1.12
C ASP A 4 -38.33 -8.64 0.62
N ALA A 5 -39.63 -8.73 0.95
CA ALA A 5 -40.61 -7.70 0.61
C ALA A 5 -40.42 -6.43 1.47
N ASP A 6 -40.09 -6.59 2.75
CA ASP A 6 -39.79 -5.47 3.65
C ASP A 6 -38.54 -4.71 3.18
N ILE A 7 -37.53 -5.44 2.71
CA ILE A 7 -36.28 -4.87 2.16
C ILE A 7 -36.58 -4.04 0.91
N ASN A 8 -37.37 -4.58 -0.02
CA ASN A 8 -37.74 -3.89 -1.24
C ASN A 8 -38.59 -2.63 -0.98
N LEU A 9 -39.49 -2.69 0.01
CA LEU A 9 -40.30 -1.56 0.41
C LEU A 9 -39.45 -0.41 0.96
N VAL A 10 -38.49 -0.73 1.83
CA VAL A 10 -37.55 0.27 2.38
C VAL A 10 -36.68 0.86 1.27
N HIS A 11 -36.21 0.04 0.32
CA HIS A 11 -35.44 0.51 -0.82
C HIS A 11 -36.22 1.51 -1.70
N GLN A 12 -37.46 1.19 -2.05
CA GLN A 12 -38.32 2.08 -2.85
C GLN A 12 -38.61 3.41 -2.12
N MET A 13 -38.89 3.33 -0.82
CA MET A 13 -39.15 4.51 0.01
C MET A 13 -37.91 5.42 0.10
N LEU A 14 -36.73 4.81 0.27
CA LEU A 14 -35.46 5.54 0.31
C LEU A 14 -35.21 6.24 -1.04
N MET A 15 -35.50 5.58 -2.17
CA MET A 15 -35.31 6.15 -3.50
C MET A 15 -36.22 7.35 -3.77
N SER A 16 -37.48 7.28 -3.35
CA SER A 16 -38.39 8.43 -3.45
C SER A 16 -37.85 9.63 -2.68
N LYS A 17 -37.39 9.42 -1.44
CA LYS A 17 -36.87 10.49 -0.59
C LYS A 17 -35.57 11.10 -1.11
N VAL A 18 -34.70 10.27 -1.69
CA VAL A 18 -33.49 10.75 -2.39
C VAL A 18 -33.87 11.59 -3.60
N ALA A 19 -34.85 11.17 -4.41
CA ALA A 19 -35.31 11.94 -5.58
C ALA A 19 -35.97 13.28 -5.19
N GLU A 20 -36.59 13.34 -4.02
CA GLU A 20 -37.14 14.56 -3.42
C GLU A 20 -36.06 15.50 -2.83
N GLY A 21 -34.79 15.07 -2.81
CA GLY A 21 -33.68 15.88 -2.29
C GLY A 21 -33.50 15.82 -0.76
N ASP A 22 -34.06 14.80 -0.10
CA ASP A 22 -33.86 14.61 1.33
C ASP A 22 -32.40 14.25 1.64
N THR A 23 -31.68 15.19 2.24
CA THR A 23 -30.26 15.05 2.60
C THR A 23 -29.99 13.88 3.56
N ALA A 24 -30.94 13.51 4.42
CA ALA A 24 -30.77 12.37 5.32
C ALA A 24 -30.88 11.04 4.56
N ALA A 25 -31.84 10.94 3.63
CA ALA A 25 -31.98 9.78 2.76
C ALA A 25 -30.77 9.64 1.82
N MET A 26 -30.25 10.74 1.28
CA MET A 26 -29.02 10.76 0.46
C MET A 26 -27.80 10.28 1.25
N ALA A 27 -27.65 10.73 2.51
CA ALA A 27 -26.56 10.28 3.38
C ALA A 27 -26.64 8.78 3.67
N LEU A 28 -27.83 8.26 3.98
CA LEU A 28 -28.04 6.81 4.14
C LEU A 28 -27.72 6.05 2.86
N PHE A 29 -28.28 6.46 1.71
CA PHE A 29 -28.02 5.82 0.43
C PHE A 29 -26.52 5.78 0.08
N SER A 30 -25.83 6.91 0.24
CA SER A 30 -24.39 7.02 -0.04
C SER A 30 -23.53 6.06 0.78
N ARG A 31 -23.91 5.78 2.04
CA ARG A 31 -23.18 4.88 2.94
C ARG A 31 -23.31 3.40 2.57
N TYR A 32 -24.41 3.00 1.93
CA TYR A 32 -24.74 1.60 1.68
C TYR A 32 -24.53 1.16 0.23
N ILE A 33 -24.57 2.07 -0.75
CA ILE A 33 -24.43 1.74 -2.18
C ILE A 33 -23.09 2.15 -2.77
N ALA A 34 -22.45 3.20 -2.25
CA ALA A 34 -21.08 3.51 -2.60
C ALA A 34 -20.16 3.03 -1.47
N PRO A 35 -19.20 2.11 -1.73
CA PRO A 35 -18.13 1.90 -0.75
C PRO A 35 -17.48 3.26 -0.48
N PRO A 36 -17.23 3.64 0.79
CA PRO A 36 -16.58 4.90 1.08
C PRO A 36 -15.27 4.93 0.29
N PRO A 37 -15.01 5.98 -0.51
CA PRO A 37 -13.79 6.06 -1.27
C PRO A 37 -12.65 6.01 -0.26
N LYS A 38 -11.88 4.93 -0.28
CA LYS A 38 -10.63 4.91 0.46
C LYS A 38 -9.81 6.05 -0.13
N ALA A 39 -9.30 6.93 0.73
CA ALA A 39 -8.30 7.91 0.33
C ALA A 39 -7.03 7.15 -0.07
N THR A 40 -7.01 6.64 -1.30
CA THR A 40 -5.81 6.08 -1.90
C THR A 40 -5.04 7.24 -2.49
N LEU A 41 -3.85 7.48 -1.94
CA LEU A 41 -2.87 8.33 -2.58
C LEU A 41 -2.65 7.83 -4.02
N GLY A 42 -2.83 8.74 -4.98
CA GLY A 42 -2.53 8.43 -6.38
C GLY A 42 -1.04 8.08 -6.53
N PRO A 43 -0.68 7.28 -7.56
CA PRO A 43 0.73 6.99 -7.84
C PRO A 43 1.46 8.32 -8.07
N THR A 44 2.45 8.61 -7.24
CA THR A 44 3.24 9.84 -7.37
C THR A 44 4.60 9.49 -7.97
N PRO A 45 4.86 9.88 -9.23
CA PRO A 45 6.13 9.57 -9.87
C PRO A 45 7.25 10.36 -9.19
N PHE A 46 8.30 9.68 -8.77
CA PHE A 46 9.53 10.28 -8.29
C PHE A 46 10.73 9.57 -8.92
N ASN A 47 11.87 10.26 -9.00
CA ASN A 47 13.08 9.68 -9.55
C ASN A 47 13.79 8.83 -8.48
N TYR A 48 13.96 7.54 -8.75
CA TYR A 48 14.57 6.59 -7.82
C TYR A 48 15.92 6.11 -8.35
N SER A 49 16.98 6.28 -7.55
CA SER A 49 18.31 5.79 -7.90
C SER A 49 18.49 4.35 -7.42
N GLN A 50 18.94 3.44 -8.31
CA GLN A 50 19.19 2.02 -8.01
C GLN A 50 20.68 1.67 -7.90
N GLU A 51 21.56 2.67 -7.95
CA GLU A 51 23.01 2.42 -8.02
C GLU A 51 23.59 1.84 -6.74
N ASP A 52 23.20 2.41 -5.60
CA ASP A 52 23.68 2.04 -4.28
C ASP A 52 22.56 2.23 -3.24
N PRO A 53 22.50 1.43 -2.15
CA PRO A 53 21.45 1.58 -1.14
C PRO A 53 21.43 2.97 -0.49
N ILE A 54 22.58 3.66 -0.40
CA ILE A 54 22.65 5.02 0.13
C ILE A 54 21.99 6.00 -0.84
N ASN A 55 22.38 5.97 -2.13
CA ASN A 55 21.79 6.82 -3.17
C ASN A 55 20.28 6.58 -3.30
N ALA A 56 19.84 5.33 -3.15
CA ALA A 56 18.44 4.97 -3.13
C ALA A 56 17.71 5.64 -1.95
N ALA A 57 18.28 5.62 -0.74
CA ALA A 57 17.67 6.20 0.44
C ALA A 57 17.62 7.73 0.36
N GLU A 58 18.71 8.35 -0.12
CA GLU A 58 18.77 9.78 -0.38
C GLU A 58 17.72 10.22 -1.42
N SER A 59 17.52 9.43 -2.49
CA SER A 59 16.50 9.75 -3.50
C SER A 59 15.08 9.78 -2.92
N VAL A 60 14.77 8.89 -1.97
CA VAL A 60 13.49 8.88 -1.25
C VAL A 60 13.37 10.11 -0.33
N ILE A 61 14.43 10.47 0.39
CA ILE A 61 14.45 11.65 1.27
C ILE A 61 14.29 12.94 0.47
N CYS A 62 14.96 13.06 -0.69
CA CYS A 62 14.79 14.17 -1.61
C CYS A 62 13.34 14.26 -2.12
N ALA A 63 12.75 13.15 -2.56
CA ALA A 63 11.36 13.13 -3.03
C ALA A 63 10.35 13.56 -1.94
N VAL A 64 10.60 13.21 -0.68
CA VAL A 64 9.79 13.69 0.47
C VAL A 64 9.99 15.18 0.69
N SER A 65 11.24 15.65 0.63
CA SER A 65 11.59 17.07 0.87
C SER A 65 11.04 18.00 -0.21
N ASP A 66 10.99 17.53 -1.46
CA ASP A 66 10.45 18.27 -2.61
C ASP A 66 8.92 18.24 -2.68
N GLY A 67 8.26 17.55 -1.74
CA GLY A 67 6.80 17.42 -1.69
C GLY A 67 6.22 16.48 -2.75
N GLN A 68 7.07 15.72 -3.44
CA GLN A 68 6.64 14.68 -4.40
C GLN A 68 6.13 13.44 -3.68
N LEU A 69 6.61 13.16 -2.47
CA LEU A 69 6.18 12.00 -1.71
C LEU A 69 5.70 12.41 -0.31
N PRO A 70 4.55 11.92 0.16
CA PRO A 70 4.17 12.05 1.56
C PRO A 70 5.20 11.41 2.51
N ALA A 71 5.40 12.03 3.67
CA ALA A 71 6.39 11.59 4.65
C ALA A 71 6.12 10.18 5.22
N ASP A 72 4.83 9.82 5.38
CA ASP A 72 4.40 8.49 5.79
C ASP A 72 4.77 7.43 4.75
N VAL A 73 4.57 7.72 3.46
CA VAL A 73 4.98 6.83 2.37
C VAL A 73 6.51 6.72 2.29
N GLY A 74 7.24 7.83 2.45
CA GLY A 74 8.70 7.83 2.47
C GLY A 74 9.28 6.93 3.55
N ARG A 75 8.71 6.97 4.76
CA ARG A 75 9.11 6.08 5.86
C ARG A 75 8.89 4.60 5.51
N ILE A 76 7.74 4.26 4.94
CA ILE A 76 7.44 2.87 4.54
C ILE A 76 8.44 2.36 3.50
N LEU A 77 8.83 3.22 2.54
CA LEU A 77 9.82 2.87 1.52
C LEU A 77 11.20 2.61 2.14
N LEU A 78 11.67 3.48 3.03
CA LEU A 78 12.96 3.32 3.72
C LEU A 78 13.00 2.04 4.58
N ASP A 79 11.91 1.73 5.28
CA ASP A 79 11.78 0.50 6.06
C ASP A 79 11.81 -0.73 5.13
N GLY A 80 11.11 -0.67 3.99
CA GLY A 80 11.12 -1.71 2.96
C GLY A 80 12.51 -1.95 2.36
N MET A 81 13.27 -0.89 2.10
CA MET A 81 14.65 -0.98 1.61
C MET A 81 15.56 -1.70 2.61
N THR A 82 15.41 -1.43 3.91
CA THR A 82 16.15 -2.14 4.96
C THR A 82 15.86 -3.65 4.90
N GLY A 83 14.61 -4.02 4.64
CA GLY A 83 14.22 -5.42 4.42
C GLY A 83 14.94 -6.06 3.23
N VAL A 84 15.00 -5.36 2.09
CA VAL A 84 15.72 -5.83 0.89
C VAL A 84 17.21 -6.01 1.16
N GLN A 85 17.83 -5.07 1.86
CA GLN A 85 19.26 -5.12 2.17
C GLN A 85 19.61 -6.32 3.06
N ARG A 86 18.78 -6.61 4.07
CA ARG A 86 18.95 -7.82 4.91
C ARG A 86 18.84 -9.12 4.12
N ILE A 87 17.92 -9.19 3.15
CA ILE A 87 17.79 -10.35 2.27
C ILE A 87 19.06 -10.51 1.43
N ARG A 88 19.58 -9.42 0.86
CA ARG A 88 20.83 -9.44 0.09
C ARG A 88 22.00 -9.94 0.93
N GLU A 89 22.16 -9.43 2.15
CA GLU A 89 23.22 -9.86 3.08
C GLU A 89 23.11 -11.36 3.41
N ALA A 90 21.89 -11.85 3.66
CA ALA A 90 21.68 -13.28 3.93
C ALA A 90 22.07 -14.16 2.73
N VAL A 91 21.71 -13.75 1.52
CA VAL A 91 22.07 -14.47 0.28
C VAL A 91 23.58 -14.45 0.05
N GLU A 92 24.24 -13.32 0.28
CA GLU A 92 25.71 -13.22 0.15
C GLU A 92 26.41 -14.15 1.17
N LEU A 93 25.95 -14.18 2.41
CA LEU A 93 26.48 -15.06 3.44
C LEU A 93 26.29 -16.54 3.09
N GLU A 94 25.13 -16.93 2.56
CA GLU A 94 24.86 -18.30 2.11
C GLU A 94 25.81 -18.70 0.97
N GLN A 95 26.03 -17.81 -0.02
CA GLN A 95 26.95 -18.06 -1.12
C GLN A 95 28.39 -18.23 -0.64
N ARG A 96 28.84 -17.37 0.29
CA ARG A 96 30.17 -17.46 0.89
C ARG A 96 30.35 -18.75 1.69
N LEU A 97 29.32 -19.17 2.43
CA LEU A 97 29.35 -20.40 3.20
C LEU A 97 29.47 -21.62 2.28
N LYS A 98 28.63 -21.71 1.24
CA LYS A 98 28.72 -22.79 0.24
C LYS A 98 30.09 -22.86 -0.42
N ALA A 99 30.66 -21.73 -0.81
CA ALA A 99 31.99 -21.69 -1.41
C ALA A 99 33.11 -22.17 -0.46
N ILE A 100 32.93 -22.02 0.85
CA ILE A 100 33.85 -22.53 1.86
C ILE A 100 33.62 -24.04 2.07
N GLU A 101 32.36 -24.48 2.17
CA GLU A 101 31.99 -25.88 2.31
C GLU A 101 32.46 -26.74 1.12
N GLU A 102 32.34 -26.22 -0.11
CA GLU A 102 32.85 -26.87 -1.32
C GLU A 102 34.37 -27.03 -1.30
N LYS A 103 35.09 -26.04 -0.77
CA LYS A 103 36.55 -26.10 -0.65
C LYS A 103 37.00 -27.06 0.44
N LEU A 104 36.36 -27.06 1.61
CA LEU A 104 36.70 -27.98 2.69
C LEU A 104 36.27 -29.42 2.39
N GLY A 105 35.16 -29.62 1.66
CA GLY A 105 34.65 -30.94 1.29
C GLY A 105 35.43 -31.63 0.18
N GLN A 106 36.37 -30.95 -0.49
CA GLN A 106 37.28 -31.54 -1.47
C GLN A 106 38.61 -32.04 -0.87
N ASP A 107 38.89 -31.72 0.40
CA ASP A 107 40.14 -32.06 1.10
C ASP A 107 40.02 -33.25 2.09
N ILE A 108 38.92 -34.03 2.03
CA ILE A 108 38.72 -35.30 2.74
C ILE A 108 38.38 -36.40 1.73
#